data_AF-A0A5C9CXZ7-F1
#
_entry.id   AF-A0A5C9CXZ7-F1
#
_cell.length_a   1.000
_cell.length_b   1.000
_cell.length_c   1.000
_cell.angle_alpha   90.00
_cell.angle_beta   90.00
_cell.angle_gamma   90.00
#
_symmetry.space_group_name_H-M   'P 1'
#
loop_
_entity.id
_entity.type
_entity.pdbx_description
1 polymer ?
#
loop_
_entity_poly.entity_id
_entity_poly.type
_entity_poly.pdbx_seq_one_letter_code
_entity_poly.pdbx_strand_id
1 'polypeptide(L)'
;MTAATHYENANFLRELAESLPRIRPQGHSQSQAELLQRLADEELAQAQHDEWIRDKVAAARADNRPTVSTDDVLARLDARHDRVSRASR
;
A
#
# COMPACT_ATOMS: atom_id res chain seq x y z
N MET A 1 4.32 -13.23 -3.37
CA MET A 1 4.64 -13.00 -1.93
C MET A 1 3.34 -12.72 -1.19
N THR A 2 3.31 -12.93 0.13
CA THR A 2 2.14 -12.61 0.97
C THR A 2 2.42 -11.36 1.80
N ALA A 3 1.38 -10.71 2.32
CA ALA A 3 1.55 -9.59 3.26
C ALA A 3 2.42 -9.99 4.47
N ALA A 4 2.30 -11.23 4.94
CA ALA A 4 3.15 -11.79 5.99
C ALA A 4 4.64 -11.76 5.61
N THR A 5 4.99 -12.17 4.39
CA THR A 5 6.38 -12.08 3.89
C THR A 5 6.88 -10.64 3.84
N HIS A 6 6.03 -9.68 3.43
CA HIS A 6 6.40 -8.26 3.42
C HIS A 6 6.65 -7.72 4.85
N TYR A 7 5.82 -8.09 5.82
CA TYR A 7 6.06 -7.74 7.23
C TYR A 7 7.35 -8.36 7.79
N GLU A 8 7.63 -9.63 7.47
CA GLU A 8 8.88 -10.30 7.85
C GLU A 8 10.10 -9.59 7.26
N ASN A 9 10.05 -9.22 5.97
CA ASN A 9 11.10 -8.46 5.31
C ASN A 9 11.30 -7.08 5.94
N ALA A 10 10.21 -6.35 6.23
CA ALA A 10 10.28 -5.04 6.87
C ALA A 10 10.98 -5.13 8.23
N ASN A 11 10.61 -6.11 9.06
CA ASN A 11 11.24 -6.33 10.36
C ASN A 11 12.71 -6.68 10.22
N PHE A 12 13.04 -7.63 9.33
CA PHE A 12 14.43 -8.03 9.07
C PHE A 12 15.30 -6.85 8.64
N LEU A 13 14.83 -6.02 7.70
CA LEU A 13 15.56 -4.87 7.19
C LEU A 13 15.80 -3.82 8.29
N ARG A 14 14.81 -3.62 9.16
CA ARG A 14 14.90 -2.69 10.29
C ARG A 14 15.91 -3.16 11.33
N GLU A 15 15.84 -4.44 11.72
CA GLU A 15 16.80 -5.08 12.61
C GLU A 15 18.22 -5.07 12.03
N LEU A 16 18.36 -5.32 10.73
CA LEU A 16 19.65 -5.28 10.05
C LEU A 16 20.25 -3.87 10.09
N ALA A 17 19.45 -2.84 9.84
CA ALA A 17 19.91 -1.45 9.89
C ALA A 17 20.38 -1.05 11.31
N GLU A 18 19.68 -1.50 12.34
CA GLU A 18 20.06 -1.27 13.75
C GLU A 18 21.31 -2.06 14.16
N SER A 19 21.49 -3.25 13.58
CA SER A 19 22.60 -4.15 13.89
C SER A 19 23.87 -3.85 13.10
N LEU A 20 23.77 -3.12 11.98
CA LEU A 20 24.88 -2.79 11.08
C LEU A 20 26.14 -2.26 11.80
N PRO A 21 26.05 -1.32 12.77
CA PRO A 21 27.22 -0.83 13.49
C PRO A 21 27.96 -1.92 14.27
N ARG A 22 27.23 -2.92 14.77
CA ARG A 22 27.81 -4.07 15.49
C ARG A 22 28.38 -5.10 14.52
N ILE A 23 27.68 -5.38 13.43
CA ILE A 23 28.05 -6.41 12.43
C ILE A 23 29.25 -5.94 11.59
N ARG A 24 29.30 -4.65 11.23
CA ARG A 24 30.34 -4.08 10.38
C ARG A 24 30.86 -2.73 10.91
N PRO A 25 31.65 -2.75 11.99
CA PRO A 25 32.08 -1.53 12.70
C PRO A 25 32.93 -0.57 11.85
N GLN A 26 33.71 -1.11 10.91
CA GLN A 26 34.68 -0.34 10.10
C GLN A 26 34.24 -0.13 8.64
N GLY A 27 33.01 -0.50 8.28
CA GLY A 27 32.58 -0.49 6.87
C GLY A 27 31.09 -0.23 6.63
N HIS A 28 30.30 0.00 7.67
CA HIS A 28 28.97 0.57 7.47
C HIS A 28 29.09 2.08 7.18
N SER A 29 28.20 2.59 6.34
CA SER A 29 27.94 4.02 6.24
C SER A 29 26.56 4.31 6.82
N GLN A 30 26.37 5.51 7.35
CA GLN A 30 25.05 5.97 7.77
C GLN A 30 24.03 5.87 6.62
N SER A 31 24.46 6.16 5.39
CA SER A 31 23.63 6.01 4.19
C SER A 31 23.17 4.57 3.91
N GLN A 32 23.93 3.55 4.31
CA GLN A 32 23.49 2.15 4.18
C GLN A 32 22.39 1.83 5.19
N ALA A 33 22.53 2.31 6.44
CA ALA A 33 21.48 2.12 7.45
C ALA A 33 20.19 2.86 7.06
N GLU A 34 20.31 4.09 6.54
CA GLU A 34 19.18 4.87 6.02
C GLU A 34 18.49 4.17 4.83
N LEU A 35 19.26 3.57 3.91
CA LEU A 35 18.71 2.80 2.81
C LEU A 35 17.91 1.60 3.31
N LEU A 36 18.43 0.84 4.27
CA LEU A 36 17.73 -0.31 4.84
C LEU A 36 16.45 0.09 5.56
N GLN A 37 16.47 1.21 6.31
CA GLN A 37 15.26 1.75 6.95
C GLN A 37 14.21 2.13 5.92
N ARG A 38 14.62 2.79 4.82
CA ARG A 38 13.70 3.12 3.73
C ARG A 38 13.11 1.87 3.06
N LEU A 39 13.93 0.85 2.80
CA LEU A 39 13.44 -0.41 2.23
C LEU A 39 12.48 -1.12 3.20
N ALA A 40 12.74 -1.06 4.51
CA ALA A 40 11.82 -1.59 5.50
C ALA A 40 10.45 -0.89 5.46
N ASP A 41 10.45 0.44 5.32
CA ASP A 41 9.21 1.22 5.20
C ASP A 41 8.48 0.93 3.89
N GLU A 42 9.20 0.70 2.78
CA GLU A 42 8.62 0.28 1.49
C GLU A 42 7.96 -1.11 1.58
N GLU A 43 8.62 -2.09 2.20
CA GLU A 43 8.04 -3.42 2.45
C GLU A 43 6.81 -3.35 3.36
N LEU A 44 6.85 -2.52 4.40
CA LEU A 44 5.70 -2.28 5.28
C LEU A 44 4.51 -1.69 4.52
N ALA A 45 4.76 -0.67 3.69
CA ALA A 45 3.73 -0.05 2.86
C ALA A 45 3.10 -1.06 1.88
N GLN A 46 3.92 -1.95 1.30
CA GLN A 46 3.43 -3.01 0.43
C GLN A 46 2.55 -4.02 1.18
N ALA A 47 2.95 -4.44 2.39
CA ALA A 47 2.14 -5.34 3.22
C ALA A 47 0.75 -4.75 3.50
N GLN A 48 0.70 -3.49 3.92
CA GLN A 48 -0.54 -2.77 4.22
C GLN A 48 -1.41 -2.58 2.96
N HIS A 49 -0.77 -2.30 1.82
CA HIS A 49 -1.48 -2.19 0.55
C HIS A 49 -2.15 -3.51 0.15
N ASP A 50 -1.43 -4.63 0.25
CA ASP A 50 -1.94 -5.95 -0.08
C ASP A 50 -3.12 -6.35 0.82
N GLU A 51 -3.05 -6.05 2.11
CA GLU A 51 -4.15 -6.25 3.06
C GLU A 51 -5.36 -5.40 2.69
N TRP A 52 -5.15 -4.10 2.45
CA TRP A 52 -6.22 -3.20 2.03
C TRP A 52 -6.91 -3.66 0.75
N ILE A 53 -6.16 -4.13 -0.26
CA ILE A 53 -6.72 -4.69 -1.50
C ILE A 53 -7.55 -5.93 -1.18
N ARG A 54 -7.03 -6.85 -0.36
CA ARG A 54 -7.73 -8.08 0.00
C ARG A 54 -9.07 -7.77 0.68
N ASP A 55 -9.07 -6.87 1.65
CA ASP A 55 -10.27 -6.45 2.37
C ASP A 55 -11.27 -5.75 1.46
N LYS A 56 -10.79 -4.87 0.59
CA LYS A 56 -11.62 -4.18 -0.40
C LYS A 56 -12.29 -5.16 -1.36
N VAL A 57 -11.54 -6.16 -1.83
CA VAL A 57 -12.07 -7.21 -2.71
C VAL A 57 -13.04 -8.12 -1.97
N ALA A 58 -12.75 -8.50 -0.73
CA ALA A 58 -13.64 -9.30 0.10
C ALA A 58 -14.98 -8.58 0.33
N ALA A 59 -14.94 -7.30 0.69
CA ALA A 59 -16.13 -6.47 0.84
C ALA A 59 -16.92 -6.33 -0.46
N ALA A 60 -16.25 -6.11 -1.60
CA ALA A 60 -16.91 -6.05 -2.90
C ALA A 60 -17.55 -7.38 -3.32
N ARG A 61 -16.92 -8.52 -2.99
CA ARG A 61 -17.48 -9.85 -3.25
C ARG A 61 -18.65 -10.21 -2.34
N ALA A 62 -18.68 -9.67 -1.13
CA ALA A 62 -19.79 -9.85 -0.19
C ALA A 62 -21.00 -8.95 -0.52
N ASP A 63 -20.86 -8.01 -1.46
CA ASP A 63 -21.94 -7.14 -1.90
C ASP A 63 -22.93 -7.90 -2.79
N ASN A 64 -24.15 -8.09 -2.27
CA ASN A 64 -25.22 -8.81 -2.96
C ASN A 64 -26.06 -7.91 -3.89
N ARG A 65 -25.70 -6.62 -4.04
CA ARG A 65 -26.40 -5.74 -4.97
C ARG A 65 -26.23 -6.24 -6.41
N PRO A 66 -27.26 -6.12 -7.27
CA PRO A 66 -27.16 -6.55 -8.66
C PRO A 66 -26.09 -5.76 -9.41
N THR A 67 -25.46 -6.43 -10.38
CA THR A 67 -24.50 -5.80 -11.27
C THR A 67 -25.16 -4.69 -12.08
N VAL A 68 -24.46 -3.57 -12.23
CA VAL A 68 -24.88 -2.43 -13.04
C VAL A 68 -24.17 -2.51 -14.39
N SER A 69 -24.85 -2.14 -15.48
CA SER A 69 -24.23 -2.10 -16.80
C SER A 69 -23.16 -1.01 -16.86
N THR A 70 -22.16 -1.17 -17.75
CA THR A 70 -21.14 -0.14 -17.96
C THR A 70 -21.76 1.20 -18.37
N ASP A 71 -22.78 1.17 -19.24
CA ASP A 71 -23.46 2.37 -19.71
C ASP A 71 -24.17 3.13 -18.57
N ASP A 72 -24.84 2.41 -17.67
CA ASP A 72 -25.45 3.01 -16.48
C ASP A 72 -24.41 3.60 -15.52
N VAL A 73 -23.23 2.98 -15.41
CA VAL A 73 -22.12 3.52 -14.60
C VAL A 73 -21.61 4.82 -15.19
N LEU A 74 -21.40 4.88 -16.51
CA LEU A 74 -20.95 6.07 -17.21
C LEU A 74 -21.96 7.21 -17.07
N ALA A 75 -23.25 6.94 -17.32
CA ALA A 75 -24.30 7.95 -17.18
C ALA A 75 -24.36 8.53 -15.75
N ARG A 76 -24.18 7.69 -14.72
CA ARG A 76 -24.12 8.14 -13.32
C ARG A 76 -22.88 8.97 -13.02
N LEU A 77 -21.74 8.63 -13.64
CA LEU A 77 -20.49 9.37 -13.48
C LEU A 77 -20.61 10.77 -14.10
N ASP A 78 -21.14 10.88 -15.31
CA ASP A 78 -21.34 12.14 -16.02
C ASP A 78 -22.28 13.06 -15.23
N ALA A 79 -23.43 12.52 -14.78
CA ALA A 79 -24.38 13.28 -13.96
C ALA A 79 -23.76 13.77 -12.64
N ARG A 80 -22.85 12.99 -12.04
CA ARG A 80 -22.12 13.40 -10.83
C ARG A 80 -21.11 14.50 -11.14
N HIS A 81 -20.35 14.36 -12.23
CA HIS A 81 -19.37 15.34 -12.67
C HIS A 81 -20.05 16.70 -12.91
N ASP A 82 -21.14 16.73 -13.68
CA ASP A 82 -21.90 17.94 -13.96
C ASP A 82 -22.41 18.63 -12.69
N ARG A 83 -22.88 17.85 -11.72
CA ARG A 83 -23.32 18.38 -10.42
C ARG A 83 -22.19 19.06 -9.67
N VAL A 84 -21.02 18.42 -9.62
CA VAL A 84 -19.83 18.97 -8.94
C VAL A 84 -19.34 20.22 -9.68
N SER A 85 -19.25 20.20 -11.00
CA SER A 85 -18.80 21.35 -11.80
C SER A 85 -19.73 22.56 -11.70
N ARG A 86 -21.04 22.35 -11.51
CA ARG A 86 -22.01 23.44 -11.29
C ARG A 86 -21.95 24.01 -9.88
N ALA A 87 -21.63 23.20 -8.88
CA ALA A 87 -21.50 23.64 -7.48
C ALA A 87 -20.19 24.42 -7.22
N SER A 88 -19.20 24.26 -8.08
CA SER A 88 -17.91 24.97 -8.00
C SER A 88 -17.86 26.27 -8.81
N ARG A 89 -18.98 26.75 -9.36
CA ARG A 89 -19.12 28.05 -10.04
C ARG A 89 -19.98 28.98 -9.18
#